data_AF-A0A2D4MZU6-F1
#
_entry.id   AF-A0A2D4MZU6-F1
#
_cell.length_a   1.000
_cell.length_b   1.000
_cell.length_c   1.000
_cell.angle_alpha   90.00
_cell.angle_beta   90.00
_cell.angle_gamma   90.00
#
_symmetry.space_group_name_H-M   'P 1'
#
loop_
_entity.id
_entity.type
_entity.pdbx_description
1 polymer ?
#
loop_
_entity_poly.entity_id
_entity_poly.type
_entity_poly.pdbx_seq_one_letter_code
_entity_poly.pdbx_strand_id
1 'polypeptide(L)'
;CSHRLIIEEPPKIPDFTCFRRSLAKDVLCEWRSFSPVLPRTKATLWMQRFMGGNVTEQLCRYYSRSQKFFCRVQGLNNEEHELLLVSVCVANLAGTAQSHKSFYADVLLKPDPPANVQVHPVEGEPHKLHVTWKNPSSWGPKHYYLQFQLR
;
A
#
# COMPACT_ATOMS: atom_id res chain seq x y z
N CYS A 1 -13.54 44.50 10.12
CA CYS A 1 -13.73 43.18 9.48
C CYS A 1 -12.55 42.86 8.59
N SER A 2 -11.92 41.70 8.74
CA SER A 2 -10.86 41.23 7.85
C SER A 2 -11.34 39.97 7.12
N HIS A 3 -11.31 39.97 5.79
CA HIS A 3 -11.58 38.78 4.98
C HIS A 3 -10.26 38.07 4.68
N ARG A 4 -10.23 36.74 4.85
CA ARG A 4 -9.07 35.90 4.51
C ARG A 4 -9.37 35.12 3.23
N LEU A 5 -8.73 35.52 2.13
CA LEU A 5 -8.76 34.78 0.87
C LEU A 5 -7.73 33.64 0.91
N ILE A 6 -8.15 32.43 0.54
CA ILE A 6 -7.26 31.26 0.41
C ILE A 6 -7.34 30.80 -1.04
N ILE A 7 -6.19 30.72 -1.69
CA ILE A 7 -6.06 30.28 -3.08
C ILE A 7 -5.52 28.85 -3.05
N GLU A 8 -6.26 27.91 -3.64
CA GLU A 8 -5.86 26.51 -3.79
C GLU A 8 -5.96 26.11 -5.27
N GLU A 9 -5.11 25.18 -5.70
CA GLU A 9 -5.22 24.54 -7.01
C GLU A 9 -6.04 23.25 -6.90
N PRO A 10 -6.84 22.89 -7.92
CA PRO A 10 -7.57 21.62 -7.92
C PRO A 10 -6.62 20.42 -7.75
N PRO A 11 -7.03 19.35 -7.04
CA PRO A 11 -6.19 18.19 -6.83
C PRO A 11 -5.85 17.51 -8.16
N LYS A 12 -4.65 16.92 -8.25
CA LYS A 12 -4.30 16.04 -9.37
C LYS A 12 -4.96 14.67 -9.19
N ILE A 13 -5.22 14.01 -10.31
CA ILE A 13 -5.75 12.64 -10.33
C ILE A 13 -4.77 11.72 -9.58
N PRO A 14 -5.22 11.00 -8.53
CA PRO A 14 -4.33 10.19 -7.71
C PRO A 14 -3.87 8.94 -8.48
N ASP A 15 -2.57 8.79 -8.69
CA ASP A 15 -1.99 7.55 -9.22
C ASP A 15 -1.54 6.63 -8.09
N PHE A 16 -2.47 5.81 -7.60
CA PHE A 16 -2.25 4.97 -6.44
C PHE A 16 -1.82 3.55 -6.77
N THR A 17 -1.10 2.96 -5.84
CA THR A 17 -0.72 1.55 -5.85
C THR A 17 -1.21 0.90 -4.57
N CYS A 18 -1.65 -0.35 -4.63
CA CYS A 18 -2.09 -1.11 -3.47
C CYS A 18 -1.26 -2.38 -3.32
N PHE A 19 -1.05 -2.80 -2.08
CA PHE A 19 -0.32 -4.03 -1.76
C PHE A 19 -0.71 -4.56 -0.36
N ARG A 20 -0.50 -5.85 -0.12
CA ARG A 20 -0.64 -6.50 1.20
C ARG A 20 0.59 -7.34 1.49
N ARG A 21 1.01 -7.35 2.74
CA ARG A 21 2.24 -8.07 3.17
C ARG A 21 2.06 -9.57 3.30
N SER A 22 0.85 -10.01 3.61
CA SER A 22 0.43 -11.41 3.62
C SER A 22 -1.09 -11.48 3.49
N LEU A 23 -1.65 -12.68 3.30
CA LEU A 23 -3.10 -12.85 3.09
C LEU A 23 -3.94 -12.45 4.31
N ALA A 24 -3.37 -12.55 5.52
CA ALA A 24 -4.00 -12.13 6.76
C ALA A 24 -3.70 -10.67 7.15
N LYS A 25 -3.01 -9.90 6.31
CA LYS A 25 -2.73 -8.47 6.57
C LYS A 25 -3.61 -7.58 5.71
N ASP A 26 -3.89 -6.41 6.26
CA ASP A 26 -4.63 -5.34 5.59
C ASP A 26 -4.00 -4.95 4.25
N VAL A 27 -4.86 -4.48 3.34
CA VAL A 27 -4.41 -3.84 2.10
C VAL A 27 -4.00 -2.42 2.40
N LEU A 28 -2.83 -2.06 1.90
CA LEU A 28 -2.23 -0.74 2.02
C LEU A 28 -2.23 -0.11 0.63
N CYS A 29 -2.81 1.08 0.51
CA CYS A 29 -2.79 1.83 -0.74
C CYS A 29 -2.06 3.16 -0.53
N GLU A 30 -1.17 3.51 -1.44
CA GLU A 30 -0.39 4.74 -1.39
C GLU A 30 -0.22 5.40 -2.75
N TRP A 31 -0.11 6.73 -2.74
CA TRP A 31 0.32 7.54 -3.88
C TRP A 31 1.12 8.75 -3.40
N ARG A 32 1.98 9.25 -4.29
CA ARG A 32 2.77 10.46 -4.02
C ARG A 32 2.03 11.70 -4.50
N SER A 33 2.11 12.77 -3.72
CA SER A 33 1.76 14.12 -4.16
C SER A 33 3.04 14.88 -4.51
N PHE A 34 3.07 15.54 -5.65
CA PHE A 34 4.21 16.35 -6.07
C PHE A 34 4.15 17.79 -5.55
N SER A 35 3.01 18.19 -4.97
CA SER A 35 2.81 19.50 -4.36
C SER A 35 2.45 19.35 -2.87
N PRO A 36 2.85 20.28 -2.00
CA PRO A 36 2.44 20.29 -0.60
C PRO A 36 0.92 20.30 -0.47
N VAL A 37 0.39 19.35 0.31
CA VAL A 37 -1.04 19.21 0.55
C VAL A 37 -1.43 20.07 1.75
N LEU A 38 -2.48 20.88 1.59
CA LEU A 38 -2.99 21.70 2.69
C LEU A 38 -3.77 20.82 3.69
N PRO A 39 -3.79 21.17 4.99
CA PRO A 39 -4.46 20.35 6.02
C PRO A 39 -5.95 20.11 5.78
N ARG A 40 -6.60 20.92 4.94
CA ARG A 40 -8.02 20.82 4.59
C ARG A 40 -8.31 19.83 3.47
N THR A 41 -7.29 19.41 2.73
CA THR A 41 -7.45 18.42 1.66
C THR A 41 -7.80 17.06 2.29
N LYS A 42 -8.94 16.50 1.88
CA LYS A 42 -9.40 15.19 2.33
C LYS A 42 -9.17 14.18 1.22
N ALA A 43 -8.73 12.99 1.60
CA ALA A 43 -8.57 11.87 0.70
C ALA A 43 -9.31 10.65 1.27
N THR A 44 -10.19 10.07 0.47
CA THR A 44 -11.02 8.93 0.85
C THR A 44 -10.83 7.81 -0.16
N LEU A 45 -10.79 6.58 0.33
CA LEU A 45 -10.68 5.37 -0.45
C LEU A 45 -11.91 4.49 -0.22
N TRP A 46 -12.44 3.95 -1.30
CA TRP A 46 -13.49 2.92 -1.29
C TRP A 46 -12.95 1.64 -1.90
N MET A 47 -13.21 0.51 -1.24
CA MET A 47 -12.90 -0.81 -1.77
C MET A 47 -14.16 -1.66 -1.80
N GLN A 48 -14.46 -2.20 -2.97
CA GLN A 48 -15.62 -3.05 -3.24
C GLN A 48 -15.18 -4.37 -3.84
N ARG A 49 -15.84 -5.44 -3.42
CA ARG A 49 -15.72 -6.79 -3.99
C ARG A 49 -16.65 -6.93 -5.19
N PHE A 50 -16.17 -7.46 -6.31
CA PHE A 50 -16.97 -7.62 -7.52
C PHE A 50 -18.05 -8.70 -7.38
N MET A 51 -17.78 -9.78 -6.64
CA MET A 51 -18.71 -10.90 -6.45
C MET A 51 -19.85 -10.58 -5.46
N GLY A 52 -19.95 -9.33 -5.00
CA GLY A 52 -20.89 -8.88 -3.98
C GLY A 52 -20.21 -8.63 -2.65
N GLY A 53 -20.68 -7.62 -1.92
CA GLY A 53 -20.14 -7.24 -0.62
C GLY A 53 -20.33 -5.76 -0.31
N ASN A 54 -20.18 -5.41 0.96
CA ASN A 54 -20.26 -4.01 1.40
C ASN A 54 -19.04 -3.23 0.89
N VAL A 55 -19.29 -2.01 0.43
CA VAL A 55 -18.22 -1.07 0.12
C VAL A 55 -17.57 -0.64 1.43
N THR A 56 -16.26 -0.82 1.54
CA THR A 56 -15.49 -0.35 2.68
C THR A 56 -14.93 1.03 2.39
N GLU A 57 -15.32 2.02 3.19
CA GLU A 57 -14.80 3.39 3.09
C GLU A 57 -13.69 3.60 4.12
N GLN A 58 -12.59 4.24 3.71
CA GLN A 58 -11.46 4.54 4.57
C GLN A 58 -10.88 5.93 4.31
N LEU A 59 -10.66 6.67 5.40
CA LEU A 59 -9.96 7.96 5.34
C LEU A 59 -8.46 7.75 5.20
N CYS A 60 -7.88 8.37 4.19
CA CYS A 60 -6.45 8.32 3.92
C CYS A 60 -5.71 9.41 4.71
N ARG A 61 -4.51 9.07 5.19
CA ARG A 61 -3.64 10.01 5.90
C ARG A 61 -2.55 10.53 4.98
N TYR A 62 -2.28 11.83 5.05
CA TYR A 62 -1.15 12.44 4.36
C TYR A 62 0.08 12.48 5.27
N TYR A 63 1.21 12.01 4.76
CA TYR A 63 2.50 11.99 5.44
C TYR A 63 3.42 13.01 4.77
N SER A 64 3.63 14.16 5.42
CA SER A 64 4.40 15.29 4.88
C SER A 64 5.86 14.92 4.58
N ARG A 65 6.50 14.09 5.41
CA ARG A 65 7.90 13.66 5.25
C ARG A 65 8.15 12.88 3.97
N SER A 66 7.21 12.03 3.56
CA SER A 66 7.30 11.23 2.33
C SER A 66 6.52 11.84 1.17
N GLN A 67 5.75 12.90 1.41
CA GLN A 67 4.80 13.51 0.47
C GLN A 67 3.82 12.48 -0.10
N LYS A 68 3.34 11.56 0.74
CA LYS A 68 2.46 10.46 0.32
C LYS A 68 1.15 10.49 1.07
N PHE A 69 0.08 10.13 0.36
CA PHE A 69 -1.12 9.64 1.01
C PHE A 69 -1.01 8.15 1.23
N PHE A 70 -1.59 7.70 2.33
CA PHE A 70 -1.60 6.30 2.73
C PHE A 70 -2.94 5.94 3.34
N CYS A 71 -3.54 4.87 2.84
CA CYS A 71 -4.82 4.34 3.31
C CYS A 71 -4.63 2.87 3.71
N ARG A 72 -5.39 2.44 4.71
CA ARG A 72 -5.39 1.05 5.18
C ARG A 72 -6.81 0.52 5.13
N VAL A 73 -6.99 -0.60 4.45
CA VAL A 73 -8.28 -1.28 4.31
C VAL A 73 -8.21 -2.65 4.94
N GLN A 74 -9.05 -2.88 5.93
CA GLN A 74 -9.19 -4.17 6.60
C GLN A 74 -10.09 -5.10 5.78
N GLY A 75 -9.84 -6.41 5.81
CA GLY A 75 -10.87 -7.40 5.50
C GLY A 75 -10.83 -8.05 4.12
N LEU A 76 -9.68 -8.57 3.69
CA LEU A 76 -9.60 -9.58 2.61
C LEU A 76 -9.23 -10.97 3.12
N ASN A 77 -9.40 -11.24 4.42
CA ASN A 77 -8.87 -12.43 5.10
C ASN A 77 -9.02 -13.70 4.26
N ASN A 78 -7.89 -14.22 3.77
CA ASN A 78 -7.75 -15.46 3.00
C ASN A 78 -8.52 -15.56 1.66
N GLU A 79 -8.94 -14.43 1.08
CA GLU A 79 -9.52 -14.39 -0.26
C GLU A 79 -8.40 -14.22 -1.30
N GLU A 80 -8.13 -15.26 -2.10
CA GLU A 80 -7.05 -15.27 -3.10
C GLU A 80 -7.53 -14.89 -4.50
N HIS A 81 -8.79 -15.17 -4.85
CA HIS A 81 -9.31 -15.03 -6.21
C HIS A 81 -10.41 -13.97 -6.35
N GLU A 82 -10.56 -13.08 -5.37
CA GLU A 82 -11.54 -12.00 -5.41
C GLU A 82 -11.04 -10.83 -6.27
N LEU A 83 -11.88 -10.37 -7.20
CA LEU A 83 -11.63 -9.13 -7.96
C LEU A 83 -12.12 -7.93 -7.13
N LEU A 84 -11.23 -6.97 -6.92
CA LEU A 84 -11.46 -5.80 -6.09
C LEU A 84 -11.49 -4.54 -6.94
N LEU A 85 -12.52 -3.73 -6.78
CA LEU A 85 -12.55 -2.36 -7.30
C LEU A 85 -12.13 -1.40 -6.19
N VAL A 86 -11.03 -0.68 -6.41
CA VAL A 86 -10.54 0.35 -5.50
C VAL A 86 -10.72 1.71 -6.15
N SER A 87 -11.38 2.63 -5.46
CA SER A 87 -11.59 4.01 -5.90
C SER A 87 -10.99 4.97 -4.87
N VAL A 88 -10.30 6.00 -5.34
CA VAL A 88 -9.72 7.03 -4.48
C VAL A 88 -10.22 8.39 -4.94
N CYS A 89 -10.70 9.21 -4.01
CA CYS A 89 -11.07 10.60 -4.24
C CYS A 89 -10.23 11.51 -3.36
N VAL A 90 -9.73 12.60 -3.93
CA VAL A 90 -9.04 13.69 -3.23
C VAL A 90 -9.84 14.97 -3.47
N ALA A 91 -10.17 15.68 -2.40
CA ALA A 91 -10.98 16.88 -2.43
C ALA A 91 -10.32 18.02 -1.64
N ASN A 92 -10.35 19.22 -2.18
CA ASN A 92 -9.94 20.44 -1.50
C ASN A 92 -10.93 21.59 -1.83
N LEU A 93 -10.59 22.85 -1.54
CA LEU A 93 -11.51 23.97 -1.78
C LEU A 93 -11.68 24.33 -3.25
N ALA A 94 -10.73 23.95 -4.10
CA ALA A 94 -10.71 24.26 -5.52
C ALA A 94 -11.36 23.16 -6.39
N GLY A 95 -11.55 21.95 -5.86
CA GLY A 95 -12.25 20.89 -6.57
C GLY A 95 -11.97 19.48 -6.04
N THR A 96 -12.31 18.51 -6.87
CA THR A 96 -12.18 17.07 -6.60
C THR A 96 -11.46 16.37 -7.75
N ALA A 97 -10.70 15.32 -7.42
CA ALA A 97 -10.10 14.43 -8.40
C ALA A 97 -10.24 12.98 -7.94
N GLN A 98 -10.55 12.09 -8.88
CA GLN A 98 -10.83 10.69 -8.60
C GLN A 98 -10.12 9.77 -9.59
N SER A 99 -9.72 8.59 -9.11
CA SER A 99 -9.28 7.49 -9.96
C SER A 99 -9.78 6.17 -9.40
N HIS A 100 -9.83 5.14 -10.24
CA HIS A 100 -10.20 3.78 -9.85
C HIS A 100 -9.27 2.77 -10.53
N LYS A 101 -9.02 1.64 -9.85
CA LYS A 101 -8.22 0.51 -10.37
C LYS A 101 -8.83 -0.78 -9.87
N SER A 102 -8.75 -1.82 -10.70
CA SER A 102 -9.17 -3.17 -10.34
C SER A 102 -7.97 -4.07 -10.12
N PHE A 103 -8.01 -4.90 -9.08
CA PHE A 103 -6.94 -5.82 -8.73
C PHE A 103 -7.51 -7.18 -8.34
N TYR A 104 -6.85 -8.25 -8.74
CA TYR A 104 -7.06 -9.52 -8.07
C TYR A 104 -6.32 -9.52 -6.72
N ALA A 105 -6.95 -10.10 -5.71
CA ALA A 105 -6.43 -10.06 -4.34
C ALA A 105 -5.04 -10.74 -4.20
N ASP A 106 -4.77 -11.81 -4.93
CA ASP A 106 -3.46 -12.47 -5.03
C ASP A 106 -2.36 -11.55 -5.59
N VAL A 107 -2.65 -10.77 -6.63
CA VAL A 107 -1.69 -9.84 -7.26
C VAL A 107 -1.25 -8.71 -6.31
N LEU A 108 -2.08 -8.38 -5.31
CA LEU A 108 -1.71 -7.41 -4.28
C LEU A 108 -0.64 -7.94 -3.31
N LEU A 109 -0.33 -9.23 -3.32
CA LEU A 109 0.60 -9.84 -2.39
C LEU A 109 2.04 -9.38 -2.66
N LYS A 110 2.58 -8.58 -1.74
CA LYS A 110 3.97 -8.10 -1.76
C LYS A 110 4.58 -8.35 -0.39
N PRO A 111 5.26 -9.50 -0.19
CA PRO A 111 5.96 -9.80 1.05
C PRO A 111 7.02 -8.73 1.36
N ASP A 112 7.28 -8.51 2.64
CA ASP A 112 8.46 -7.73 3.03
C ASP A 112 9.75 -8.53 2.71
N PRO A 113 10.91 -7.86 2.57
CA PRO A 113 12.19 -8.54 2.36
C PRO A 113 12.54 -9.57 3.45
N PRO A 114 13.45 -10.53 3.17
CA PRO A 114 13.90 -11.49 4.18
C PRO A 114 14.49 -10.78 5.39
N ALA A 115 14.22 -11.31 6.58
CA ALA A 115 14.73 -10.78 7.84
C ALA A 115 16.04 -11.49 8.23
N ASN A 116 16.91 -10.78 8.95
CA ASN A 116 18.15 -11.33 9.54
C ASN A 116 19.04 -12.07 8.53
N VAL A 117 19.33 -11.43 7.38
CA VAL A 117 20.27 -11.97 6.41
C VAL A 117 21.67 -11.99 7.03
N GLN A 118 22.28 -13.18 7.10
CA GLN A 118 23.65 -13.37 7.57
C GLN A 118 24.48 -14.06 6.49
N VAL A 119 25.76 -13.70 6.42
CA VAL A 119 26.70 -14.24 5.43
C VAL A 119 27.94 -14.70 6.17
N HIS A 120 28.32 -15.96 5.96
CA HIS A 120 29.47 -16.59 6.59
C HIS A 120 30.40 -17.16 5.52
N PRO A 121 31.72 -17.01 5.63
CA PRO A 121 32.66 -17.70 4.74
C PRO A 121 32.60 -19.21 4.97
N VAL A 122 32.82 -19.99 3.92
CA VAL A 122 32.93 -21.45 4.04
C VAL A 122 34.40 -21.82 4.18
N GLU A 123 34.76 -22.43 5.30
CA GLU A 123 36.13 -22.85 5.59
C GLU A 123 36.64 -23.83 4.51
N GLY A 124 37.84 -23.60 4.01
CA GLY A 124 38.43 -24.38 2.91
C GLY A 124 37.91 -24.06 1.51
N GLU A 125 36.95 -23.14 1.38
CA GLU A 125 36.26 -22.84 0.12
C GLU A 125 36.21 -21.32 -0.16
N PRO A 126 37.31 -20.73 -0.68
CA PRO A 126 37.52 -19.28 -0.73
C PRO A 126 36.52 -18.51 -1.62
N HIS A 127 35.79 -19.22 -2.49
CA HIS A 127 34.79 -18.64 -3.40
C HIS A 127 33.35 -18.98 -2.99
N LYS A 128 33.13 -19.59 -1.81
CA LYS A 128 31.79 -19.95 -1.32
C LYS A 128 31.41 -19.11 -0.10
N LEU A 129 30.15 -18.68 -0.10
CA LEU A 129 29.51 -17.98 1.02
C LEU A 129 28.28 -18.76 1.44
N HIS A 130 28.14 -18.97 2.75
CA HIS A 130 26.95 -19.54 3.36
C HIS A 130 26.03 -18.39 3.81
N VAL A 131 24.88 -18.26 3.15
CA VAL A 131 23.90 -17.19 3.41
C VAL A 131 22.68 -17.79 4.10
N THR A 132 22.28 -17.21 5.23
CA THR A 132 21.07 -17.61 5.97
C THR A 132 20.13 -16.42 6.13
N TRP A 133 18.84 -16.70 6.25
CA TRP A 133 17.80 -15.68 6.45
C TRP A 133 16.58 -16.26 7.16
N LYS A 134 15.67 -15.39 7.57
CA LYS A 134 14.36 -15.72 8.15
C LYS A 134 13.23 -15.06 7.36
N ASN A 135 12.03 -15.63 7.47
CA ASN A 135 10.84 -14.98 6.94
C ASN A 135 10.58 -13.64 7.67
N PRO A 136 10.04 -12.63 6.97
CA PRO A 136 9.66 -11.39 7.61
C PRO A 136 8.54 -11.63 8.62
N SER A 137 8.55 -10.86 9.71
CA SER A 137 7.54 -10.97 10.78
C SER A 137 6.11 -10.71 10.30
N SER A 138 5.95 -9.99 9.18
CA SER A 138 4.66 -9.68 8.56
C SER A 138 4.03 -10.87 7.82
N TRP A 139 4.82 -11.88 7.41
CA TRP A 139 4.32 -13.02 6.64
C TRP A 139 3.45 -13.97 7.46
N GLY A 140 3.81 -14.19 8.73
CA GLY A 140 3.19 -15.17 9.60
C GLY A 140 3.43 -16.63 9.18
N PRO A 141 3.04 -17.61 10.01
CA PRO A 141 3.41 -19.01 9.80
C PRO A 141 2.44 -19.85 8.94
N LYS A 142 1.28 -19.33 8.52
CA LYS A 142 0.13 -20.14 8.03
C LYS A 142 -0.31 -19.91 6.58
N HIS A 143 0.51 -19.30 5.73
CA HIS A 143 0.08 -18.95 4.36
C HIS A 143 0.78 -19.83 3.31
N TYR A 144 1.98 -19.45 2.89
CA TYR A 144 2.78 -20.14 1.88
C TYR A 144 4.27 -20.05 2.20
N TYR A 145 5.09 -20.86 1.54
CA TYR A 145 6.55 -20.73 1.64
C TYR A 145 7.05 -19.61 0.73
N LEU A 146 7.82 -18.68 1.28
CA LEU A 146 8.50 -17.65 0.49
C LEU A 146 9.74 -18.23 -0.17
N GLN A 147 9.89 -17.97 -1.47
CA GLN A 147 11.12 -18.22 -2.20
C GLN A 147 11.92 -16.93 -2.29
N PHE A 148 13.23 -17.02 -2.05
CA PHE A 148 14.15 -15.90 -2.11
C PHE A 148 15.22 -16.20 -3.15
N GLN A 149 15.61 -15.16 -3.91
CA GLN A 149 16.68 -15.24 -4.89
C GLN A 149 17.78 -14.25 -4.50
N LEU A 150 19.01 -14.72 -4.48
CA LEU A 150 20.20 -13.88 -4.42
C LEU A 150 20.52 -13.42 -5.85
N ARG A 151 20.85 -12.14 -6.03
CA ARG A 151 21.21 -11.55 -7.32
C ARG A 151 22.52 -10.78 -7.18
#